data_AF-A0AAD1X990-F1
#
_entry.id   AF-A0AAD1X990-F1
#
_cell.length_a   1.000
_cell.length_b   1.000
_cell.length_c   1.000
_cell.angle_alpha   90.00
_cell.angle_beta   90.00
_cell.angle_gamma   90.00
#
_symmetry.space_group_name_H-M   'P 1'
#
loop_
_entity.id
_entity.type
_entity.pdbx_description
1 polymer ?
#
loop_
_entity_poly.entity_id
_entity_poly.type
_entity_poly.pdbx_seq_one_letter_code
_entity_poly.pdbx_strand_id
1 'polypeptide(L)'
;MADSENALAIPQDQAFKMPQFGSRVEYLKAELEKLNSKENISVIKNTEIEATKFIHKMADCISEGTATVSTNQQDITEFIAAEHAKIKQKELKGKLTKMAVVDNIYSYKEAMSKIDYLDKNLEVLKTSEKTKIDNSMSENPSVNSNMKIKELESELGVQLIEGEQNVATLKDPMRETKNTFMKNKKQAEEFVNKIKNEKKELKNKLRSKQQKELEKYKQLEESRKNAATIRAEKLKAEKEKRRQDHLKRKEEEKLIQIEREKEWKKLQSKIKNTKYMHEKLEEEYQQNVLMPELEKKKNELKEKRDFYKPIDRKEIDEFQKQYEENIKLKNEEKRHKREQWYSDIGGDNFDPNRLKTKIYDKVMEEDKGNQDMRSKKIEDRTRRQEKMNNYARIVKEMHWPTVSHKKKQEIEQIKNLLGQRNQRKSAPPNKRFGAQKPNESGFASDSNAGHARPNWKKFHNPMIPKPKMKREPVVVDYLREIRVKREENDSKSKNTTAFDSEGMGKVNMSMFKDQNIDDKTKVELLKARTKLIEENAMRKEQMNKINGDTIEDNADINDMLIDAIEMKLSILDQID
;
A
#
# COMPACT_ATOMS: atom_id res chain seq x y z
N MET A 1 -25.30 -37.77 39.60
CA MET A 1 -25.11 -36.60 38.73
C MET A 1 -24.41 -37.10 37.50
N ALA A 2 -25.02 -36.89 36.34
CA ALA A 2 -24.72 -37.59 35.10
C ALA A 2 -23.67 -36.82 34.30
N ASP A 3 -22.56 -37.49 33.97
CA ASP A 3 -21.52 -36.98 33.10
C ASP A 3 -21.77 -37.49 31.67
N SER A 4 -22.00 -36.55 30.76
CA SER A 4 -22.22 -36.81 29.34
C SER A 4 -20.91 -36.60 28.57
N GLU A 5 -20.30 -37.71 28.15
CA GLU A 5 -19.26 -37.75 27.13
C GLU A 5 -19.89 -37.46 25.75
N ASN A 6 -19.34 -36.48 25.02
CA ASN A 6 -19.73 -36.17 23.65
C ASN A 6 -18.48 -36.28 22.77
N ALA A 7 -18.25 -37.47 22.22
CA ALA A 7 -17.20 -37.75 21.26
C ALA A 7 -17.65 -37.31 19.85
N LEU A 8 -16.91 -36.39 19.24
CA LEU A 8 -17.07 -36.01 17.83
C LEU A 8 -16.51 -37.11 16.93
N ALA A 9 -17.40 -37.82 16.24
CA ALA A 9 -17.06 -38.72 15.15
C ALA A 9 -16.72 -37.92 13.87
N ILE A 10 -15.52 -38.13 13.34
CA ILE A 10 -15.07 -37.63 12.03
C ILE A 10 -15.50 -38.64 10.96
N PRO A 11 -16.28 -38.26 9.93
CA PRO A 11 -16.62 -39.18 8.85
C PRO A 11 -15.42 -39.35 7.91
N GLN A 12 -14.77 -40.52 7.97
CA GLN A 12 -13.97 -41.06 6.87
C GLN A 12 -14.95 -41.63 5.83
N ASP A 13 -15.15 -40.93 4.71
CA ASP A 13 -15.34 -41.51 3.37
C ASP A 13 -15.87 -40.45 2.38
N GLN A 14 -14.94 -39.74 1.74
CA GLN A 14 -15.15 -39.22 0.38
C GLN A 14 -13.83 -39.35 -0.39
N ALA A 15 -13.61 -40.52 -0.97
CA ALA A 15 -12.61 -40.72 -2.00
C ALA A 15 -12.99 -39.86 -3.22
N PHE A 16 -12.27 -38.76 -3.41
CA PHE A 16 -12.32 -37.95 -4.62
C PHE A 16 -11.90 -38.80 -5.82
N LYS A 17 -12.87 -39.24 -6.64
CA LYS A 17 -12.58 -39.76 -7.97
C LYS A 17 -12.01 -38.63 -8.82
N MET A 18 -10.69 -38.63 -8.99
CA MET A 18 -10.04 -37.77 -9.97
C MET A 18 -10.61 -38.06 -11.37
N PRO A 19 -10.97 -37.03 -12.16
CA PRO A 19 -11.30 -37.23 -13.56
C PRO A 19 -10.05 -37.78 -14.24
N GLN A 20 -10.17 -38.94 -14.89
CA GLN A 20 -9.13 -39.43 -15.79
C GLN A 20 -9.09 -38.50 -17.00
N PHE A 21 -8.28 -37.45 -16.91
CA PHE A 21 -7.95 -36.66 -18.07
C PHE A 21 -7.10 -37.53 -19.00
N GLY A 22 -7.57 -37.69 -20.23
CA GLY A 22 -6.75 -38.15 -21.36
C GLY A 22 -5.44 -37.38 -21.42
N SER A 23 -4.45 -37.97 -22.09
CA SER A 23 -3.03 -37.56 -22.03
C SER A 23 -2.86 -36.04 -21.93
N ARG A 24 -1.92 -35.56 -21.11
CA ARG A 24 -1.61 -34.13 -20.91
C ARG A 24 -1.53 -33.32 -22.21
N VAL A 25 -1.21 -33.97 -23.33
CA VAL A 25 -1.20 -33.44 -24.69
C VAL A 25 -2.60 -33.02 -25.18
N GLU A 26 -3.65 -33.79 -24.89
CA GLU A 26 -5.04 -33.48 -25.26
C GLU A 26 -5.58 -32.29 -24.46
N TYR A 27 -5.25 -32.20 -23.17
CA TYR A 27 -5.59 -31.03 -22.35
C TYR A 27 -4.93 -29.76 -22.89
N LEU A 28 -3.62 -29.83 -23.20
CA LEU A 28 -2.90 -28.68 -23.77
C LEU A 28 -3.41 -28.31 -25.17
N LYS A 29 -3.78 -29.28 -26.01
CA LYS A 29 -4.43 -29.01 -27.31
C LYS A 29 -5.78 -28.30 -27.14
N ALA A 30 -6.63 -28.79 -26.24
CA ALA A 30 -7.93 -28.18 -25.98
C ALA A 30 -7.80 -26.76 -25.41
N GLU A 31 -6.81 -26.51 -24.56
CA GLU A 31 -6.56 -25.19 -23.98
C GLU A 31 -6.00 -24.20 -25.03
N LEU A 32 -5.12 -24.67 -25.93
CA LEU A 32 -4.59 -23.87 -27.03
C LEU A 32 -5.66 -23.53 -28.08
N GLU A 33 -6.61 -24.43 -28.33
CA GLU A 33 -7.77 -24.20 -29.20
C GLU A 33 -8.79 -23.22 -28.60
N LYS A 34 -8.97 -23.23 -27.27
CA LYS A 34 -9.74 -22.21 -26.53
C LYS A 34 -9.10 -20.83 -26.57
N LEU A 35 -7.76 -20.75 -26.53
CA LEU A 35 -7.04 -19.47 -26.63
C LEU A 35 -7.14 -18.88 -28.04
N ASN A 36 -6.95 -19.71 -29.08
CA ASN A 36 -7.09 -19.28 -30.48
C ASN A 36 -8.51 -18.83 -30.85
N SER A 37 -9.55 -19.44 -30.25
CA SER A 37 -10.95 -19.03 -30.48
C SER A 37 -11.33 -17.74 -29.73
N LYS A 38 -10.74 -17.47 -28.55
CA LYS A 38 -10.96 -16.22 -27.80
C LYS A 38 -10.27 -15.00 -28.43
N GLU A 39 -9.08 -15.16 -29.02
CA GLU A 39 -8.36 -14.08 -29.70
C GLU A 39 -9.07 -13.62 -30.98
N ASN A 40 -9.59 -14.55 -31.78
CA ASN A 40 -10.33 -14.19 -33.01
C ASN A 40 -11.62 -13.40 -32.72
N ILE A 41 -12.27 -13.63 -31.57
CA ILE A 41 -13.52 -12.95 -31.21
C ILE A 41 -13.28 -11.53 -30.68
N SER A 42 -12.13 -11.25 -30.04
CA SER A 42 -11.83 -9.91 -29.52
C SER A 42 -11.40 -8.94 -30.62
N VAL A 43 -10.66 -9.43 -31.62
CA VAL A 43 -10.23 -8.65 -32.78
C VAL A 43 -11.44 -8.23 -33.63
N ILE A 44 -12.34 -9.17 -33.95
CA ILE A 44 -13.56 -8.89 -34.75
C ILE A 44 -14.48 -7.87 -34.06
N LYS A 45 -14.60 -7.92 -32.72
CA LYS A 45 -15.45 -6.99 -31.96
C LYS A 45 -14.90 -5.56 -31.95
N ASN A 46 -13.57 -5.40 -31.90
CA ASN A 46 -12.96 -4.07 -31.91
C ASN A 46 -13.06 -3.43 -33.31
N THR A 47 -12.93 -4.22 -34.38
CA THR A 47 -13.12 -3.73 -35.76
C THR A 47 -14.57 -3.34 -36.05
N GLU A 48 -15.56 -4.09 -35.52
CA GLU A 48 -16.99 -3.73 -35.66
C GLU A 48 -17.34 -2.46 -34.87
N ILE A 49 -16.74 -2.25 -33.69
CA ILE A 49 -16.96 -1.04 -32.88
C ILE A 49 -16.32 0.20 -33.54
N GLU A 50 -15.13 0.08 -34.11
CA GLU A 50 -14.49 1.18 -34.84
C GLU A 50 -15.24 1.49 -36.15
N ALA A 51 -15.70 0.46 -36.89
CA ALA A 51 -16.52 0.65 -38.09
C ALA A 51 -17.87 1.31 -37.80
N THR A 52 -18.54 0.93 -36.71
CA THR A 52 -19.84 1.54 -36.32
C THR A 52 -19.69 2.98 -35.84
N LYS A 53 -18.64 3.31 -35.09
CA LYS A 53 -18.31 4.70 -34.72
C LYS A 53 -18.02 5.57 -35.94
N PHE A 54 -17.36 5.00 -36.94
CA PHE A 54 -17.08 5.69 -38.20
C PHE A 54 -18.35 5.94 -39.03
N ILE A 55 -19.25 4.95 -39.13
CA ILE A 55 -20.56 5.12 -39.77
C ILE A 55 -21.38 6.21 -39.07
N HIS A 56 -21.34 6.28 -37.74
CA HIS A 56 -22.03 7.34 -37.00
C HIS A 56 -21.40 8.71 -37.25
N LYS A 57 -20.07 8.81 -37.25
CA LYS A 57 -19.38 10.08 -37.57
C LYS A 57 -19.67 10.57 -39.00
N MET A 58 -19.76 9.66 -39.98
CA MET A 58 -20.20 10.01 -41.34
C MET A 58 -21.65 10.48 -41.36
N ALA A 59 -22.55 9.78 -40.66
CA ALA A 59 -23.95 10.17 -40.55
C ALA A 59 -24.09 11.55 -39.90
N ASP A 60 -23.29 11.85 -38.87
CA ASP A 60 -23.25 13.13 -38.18
C ASP A 60 -22.74 14.23 -39.13
N CYS A 61 -21.63 14.03 -39.85
CA CYS A 61 -21.13 15.01 -40.82
C CYS A 61 -22.09 15.26 -42.00
N ILE A 62 -22.85 14.24 -42.44
CA ILE A 62 -23.91 14.40 -43.43
C ILE A 62 -25.08 15.19 -42.85
N SER A 63 -25.46 14.92 -41.59
CA SER A 63 -26.55 15.63 -40.90
C SER A 63 -26.23 17.10 -40.61
N GLU A 64 -24.95 17.42 -40.36
CA GLU A 64 -24.46 18.78 -40.12
C GLU A 64 -24.26 19.59 -41.42
N GLY A 65 -24.48 18.97 -42.59
CA GLY A 65 -24.35 19.61 -43.90
C GLY A 65 -22.92 19.99 -44.28
N THR A 66 -21.92 19.47 -43.54
CA THR A 66 -20.50 19.78 -43.75
C THR A 66 -19.86 18.91 -44.84
N ALA A 67 -20.51 17.81 -45.21
CA ALA A 67 -20.11 16.93 -46.31
C ALA A 67 -21.24 16.79 -47.34
N THR A 68 -21.03 17.28 -48.56
CA THR A 68 -21.90 16.95 -49.69
C THR A 68 -21.53 15.56 -50.20
N VAL A 69 -22.51 14.66 -50.28
CA VAL A 69 -22.30 13.31 -50.83
C VAL A 69 -22.08 13.44 -52.34
N SER A 70 -20.82 13.62 -52.75
CA SER A 70 -20.41 13.38 -54.13
C SER A 70 -20.76 11.92 -54.47
N THR A 71 -21.60 11.71 -55.47
CA THR A 71 -22.17 10.40 -55.84
C THR A 71 -21.16 9.44 -56.48
N ASN A 72 -19.87 9.76 -56.48
CA ASN A 72 -18.85 8.88 -57.03
C ASN A 72 -18.55 7.74 -56.04
N GLN A 73 -19.12 6.57 -56.32
CA GLN A 73 -18.87 5.33 -55.59
C GLN A 73 -17.38 4.96 -55.50
N GLN A 74 -16.54 5.45 -56.44
CA GLN A 74 -15.09 5.25 -56.41
C GLN A 74 -14.41 5.89 -55.19
N ASP A 75 -14.77 7.12 -54.81
CA ASP A 75 -14.16 7.82 -53.67
C ASP A 75 -14.46 7.11 -52.33
N ILE A 76 -15.66 6.53 -52.21
CA ILE A 76 -16.07 5.78 -51.01
C ILE A 76 -15.29 4.46 -50.94
N THR A 77 -15.10 3.76 -52.07
CA THR A 77 -14.35 2.50 -52.09
C THR A 77 -12.86 2.70 -51.80
N GLU A 78 -12.25 3.77 -52.31
CA GLU A 78 -10.84 4.11 -52.02
C GLU A 78 -10.67 4.51 -50.55
N PHE A 79 -11.60 5.28 -50.00
CA PHE A 79 -11.57 5.64 -48.59
C PHE A 79 -11.69 4.40 -47.66
N ILE A 80 -12.59 3.47 -47.99
CA ILE A 80 -12.74 2.21 -47.25
C ILE A 80 -11.47 1.36 -47.36
N ALA A 81 -10.85 1.28 -48.54
CA ALA A 81 -9.60 0.56 -48.73
C ALA A 81 -8.45 1.17 -47.91
N ALA A 82 -8.34 2.50 -47.88
CA ALA A 82 -7.36 3.23 -47.10
C ALA A 82 -7.54 3.02 -45.59
N GLU A 83 -8.78 3.00 -45.09
CA GLU A 83 -9.02 2.68 -43.67
C GLU A 83 -8.76 1.21 -43.33
N HIS A 84 -9.15 0.29 -44.21
CA HIS A 84 -8.86 -1.12 -44.01
C HIS A 84 -7.33 -1.38 -43.95
N ALA A 85 -6.54 -0.64 -44.74
CA ALA A 85 -5.09 -0.66 -44.66
C ALA A 85 -4.55 -0.14 -43.31
N LYS A 86 -5.12 0.95 -42.76
CA LYS A 86 -4.72 1.48 -41.44
C LYS A 86 -5.04 0.52 -40.30
N ILE A 87 -6.23 -0.11 -40.31
CA ILE A 87 -6.63 -1.11 -39.31
C ILE A 87 -5.67 -2.29 -39.33
N LYS A 88 -5.39 -2.85 -40.53
CA LYS A 88 -4.44 -3.96 -40.70
C LYS A 88 -3.02 -3.61 -40.24
N GLN A 89 -2.59 -2.36 -40.42
CA GLN A 89 -1.31 -1.88 -39.91
C GLN A 89 -1.28 -1.79 -38.38
N LYS A 90 -2.35 -1.28 -37.75
CA LYS A 90 -2.49 -1.21 -36.30
C LYS A 90 -2.45 -2.60 -35.66
N GLU A 91 -3.09 -3.59 -36.29
CA GLU A 91 -3.00 -5.00 -35.89
C GLU A 91 -1.58 -5.55 -36.01
N LEU A 92 -0.89 -5.29 -37.13
CA LEU A 92 0.49 -5.72 -37.34
C LEU A 92 1.44 -5.10 -36.31
N LYS A 93 1.29 -3.81 -35.99
CA LYS A 93 2.05 -3.14 -34.94
C LYS A 93 1.77 -3.77 -33.57
N GLY A 94 0.50 -4.00 -33.23
CA GLY A 94 0.13 -4.66 -31.98
C GLY A 94 0.74 -6.05 -31.85
N LYS A 95 0.74 -6.85 -32.93
CA LYS A 95 1.40 -8.15 -32.96
C LYS A 95 2.92 -8.04 -32.80
N LEU A 96 3.57 -7.09 -33.48
CA LEU A 96 5.01 -6.87 -33.34
C LEU A 96 5.40 -6.45 -31.91
N THR A 97 4.64 -5.53 -31.31
CA THR A 97 4.88 -5.09 -29.93
C THR A 97 4.65 -6.22 -28.94
N LYS A 98 3.61 -7.05 -29.14
CA LYS A 98 3.36 -8.23 -28.32
C LYS A 98 4.50 -9.26 -28.44
N MET A 99 4.96 -9.55 -29.66
CA MET A 99 6.11 -10.44 -29.88
C MET A 99 7.42 -9.93 -29.26
N ALA A 100 7.59 -8.60 -29.18
CA ALA A 100 8.77 -7.99 -28.58
C ALA A 100 8.72 -7.94 -27.05
N VAL A 101 7.56 -7.61 -26.48
CA VAL A 101 7.40 -7.37 -25.03
C VAL A 101 7.03 -8.65 -24.27
N VAL A 102 6.16 -9.48 -24.85
CA VAL A 102 5.61 -10.65 -24.17
C VAL A 102 6.42 -11.89 -24.53
N ASP A 103 6.69 -12.10 -25.81
CA ASP A 103 7.32 -13.35 -26.27
C ASP A 103 8.86 -13.24 -26.33
N ASN A 104 9.41 -12.03 -26.18
CA ASN A 104 10.85 -11.74 -26.21
C ASN A 104 11.57 -12.24 -27.48
N ILE A 105 10.82 -12.46 -28.57
CA ILE A 105 11.33 -13.02 -29.85
C ILE A 105 12.17 -11.97 -30.59
N TYR A 106 11.84 -10.69 -30.43
CA TYR A 106 12.59 -9.57 -30.97
C TYR A 106 13.07 -8.67 -29.84
N SER A 107 14.31 -8.19 -29.93
CA SER A 107 14.74 -7.08 -29.08
C SER A 107 13.82 -5.87 -29.31
N TYR A 108 13.48 -5.15 -28.24
CA TYR A 108 12.64 -3.95 -28.33
C TYR A 108 13.13 -2.96 -29.40
N LYS A 109 14.45 -2.81 -29.54
CA LYS A 109 15.07 -1.94 -30.56
C LYS A 109 14.81 -2.44 -31.99
N GLU A 110 14.82 -3.75 -32.22
CA GLU A 110 14.55 -4.36 -33.52
C GLU A 110 13.05 -4.26 -33.87
N ALA A 111 12.17 -4.46 -32.89
CA ALA A 111 10.73 -4.31 -33.05
C ALA A 111 10.35 -2.86 -33.39
N MET A 112 10.93 -1.87 -32.69
CA MET A 112 10.72 -0.46 -32.99
C MET A 112 11.24 -0.08 -34.37
N SER A 113 12.40 -0.60 -34.79
CA SER A 113 12.94 -0.36 -36.14
C SER A 113 12.03 -0.91 -37.24
N LYS A 114 11.39 -2.06 -37.01
CA LYS A 114 10.41 -2.65 -37.94
C LYS A 114 9.08 -1.88 -37.95
N ILE A 115 8.66 -1.34 -36.81
CA ILE A 115 7.49 -0.45 -36.73
C ILE A 115 7.75 0.83 -37.52
N ASP A 116 8.92 1.44 -37.37
CA ASP A 116 9.31 2.65 -38.12
C ASP A 116 9.38 2.41 -39.63
N TYR A 117 9.87 1.24 -40.04
CA TYR A 117 9.86 0.83 -41.45
C TYR A 117 8.45 0.69 -42.02
N LEU A 118 7.52 0.11 -41.24
CA LEU A 118 6.11 -0.01 -41.63
C LEU A 118 5.43 1.36 -41.75
N ASP A 119 5.81 2.33 -40.92
CA ASP A 119 5.29 3.70 -41.03
C ASP A 119 5.80 4.44 -42.25
N LYS A 120 7.10 4.32 -42.56
CA LYS A 120 7.69 4.91 -43.78
C LYS A 120 7.05 4.37 -45.05
N ASN A 121 6.80 3.05 -45.13
CA ASN A 121 6.15 2.45 -46.31
C ASN A 121 4.71 2.93 -46.49
N LEU A 122 3.99 3.20 -45.40
CA LEU A 122 2.63 3.71 -45.48
C LEU A 122 2.58 5.17 -45.95
N GLU A 123 3.58 5.96 -45.61
CA GLU A 123 3.75 7.32 -46.11
C GLU A 123 4.07 7.34 -47.61
N VAL A 124 4.90 6.39 -48.08
CA VAL A 124 5.15 6.17 -49.51
C VAL A 124 3.86 5.76 -50.25
N LEU A 125 3.04 4.89 -49.66
CA LEU A 125 1.76 4.50 -50.29
C LEU A 125 0.78 5.68 -50.38
N LYS A 126 0.63 6.48 -49.31
CA LYS A 126 -0.22 7.69 -49.33
C LYS A 126 0.22 8.73 -50.35
N THR A 127 1.53 8.89 -50.54
CA THR A 127 2.07 9.83 -51.54
C THR A 127 1.93 9.28 -52.95
N SER A 128 2.04 7.97 -53.15
CA SER A 128 1.77 7.31 -54.44
C SER A 128 0.28 7.32 -54.84
N GLU A 129 -0.64 7.31 -53.89
CA GLU A 129 -2.08 7.43 -54.15
C GLU A 129 -2.48 8.87 -54.47
N LYS A 130 -1.95 9.86 -53.74
CA LYS A 130 -2.16 11.28 -54.08
C LYS A 130 -1.69 11.63 -55.50
N THR A 131 -0.54 11.10 -55.92
CA THR A 131 -0.02 11.33 -57.28
C THR A 131 -0.83 10.62 -58.37
N LYS A 132 -1.56 9.54 -58.04
CA LYS A 132 -2.53 8.93 -58.97
C LYS A 132 -3.81 9.76 -59.12
N ILE A 133 -4.26 10.41 -58.05
CA ILE A 133 -5.46 11.27 -58.05
C ILE A 133 -5.20 12.57 -58.83
N ASP A 134 -4.01 13.16 -58.68
CA ASP A 134 -3.66 14.37 -59.43
C ASP A 134 -3.49 14.09 -60.94
N ASN A 135 -3.18 12.85 -61.33
CA ASN A 135 -3.12 12.43 -62.74
C ASN A 135 -4.47 11.97 -63.32
N SER A 136 -5.44 11.54 -62.50
CA SER A 136 -6.76 11.08 -62.97
C SER A 136 -7.81 12.20 -63.14
N MET A 137 -7.54 13.40 -62.63
CA MET A 137 -8.35 14.60 -62.88
C MET A 137 -8.10 15.24 -64.27
N SER A 138 -7.24 14.65 -65.11
CA SER A 138 -6.83 15.20 -66.42
C SER A 138 -7.45 14.50 -67.64
N GLU A 139 -8.16 13.39 -67.51
CA GLU A 139 -8.66 12.64 -68.70
C GLU A 139 -10.09 12.13 -68.51
N ASN A 140 -11.03 12.73 -69.24
CA ASN A 140 -12.42 12.30 -69.38
C ASN A 140 -12.52 10.93 -70.10
N PRO A 141 -13.18 9.90 -69.54
CA PRO A 141 -13.46 8.67 -70.26
C PRO A 141 -14.97 8.53 -70.54
N SER A 142 -15.43 8.97 -71.71
CA SER A 142 -16.83 8.80 -72.15
C SER A 142 -17.00 8.02 -73.46
N VAL A 143 -15.93 7.47 -74.06
CA VAL A 143 -16.06 6.76 -75.34
C VAL A 143 -15.04 5.62 -75.42
N ASN A 144 -15.28 4.47 -74.76
CA ASN A 144 -14.50 3.27 -75.10
C ASN A 144 -15.06 1.89 -74.70
N SER A 145 -16.34 1.78 -74.36
CA SER A 145 -16.97 0.47 -74.09
C SER A 145 -17.50 -0.24 -75.34
N ASN A 146 -17.67 0.46 -76.47
CA ASN A 146 -18.20 -0.12 -77.70
C ASN A 146 -17.15 -0.72 -78.66
N MET A 147 -15.85 -0.55 -78.41
CA MET A 147 -14.81 -1.17 -79.24
C MET A 147 -14.45 -2.60 -78.80
N LYS A 148 -14.66 -2.95 -77.53
CA LYS A 148 -14.25 -4.25 -76.99
C LYS A 148 -15.19 -5.42 -77.33
N ILE A 149 -16.43 -5.13 -77.74
CA ILE A 149 -17.38 -6.15 -78.20
C ILE A 149 -17.11 -6.55 -79.66
N LYS A 150 -16.62 -5.63 -80.51
CA LYS A 150 -16.26 -5.95 -81.90
C LYS A 150 -14.93 -6.69 -82.04
N GLU A 151 -13.99 -6.50 -81.12
CA GLU A 151 -12.72 -7.24 -81.10
C GLU A 151 -12.91 -8.72 -80.74
N LEU A 152 -13.83 -9.03 -79.82
CA LEU A 152 -14.13 -10.43 -79.44
C LEU A 152 -14.89 -11.21 -80.54
N GLU A 153 -15.65 -10.54 -81.40
CA GLU A 153 -16.28 -11.17 -82.56
C GLU A 153 -15.27 -11.50 -83.67
N SER A 154 -14.14 -10.78 -83.73
CA SER A 154 -13.04 -11.07 -84.67
C SER A 154 -12.09 -12.19 -84.22
N GLU A 155 -11.93 -12.41 -82.90
CA GLU A 155 -11.06 -13.48 -82.37
C GLU A 155 -11.71 -14.88 -82.34
N LEU A 156 -13.04 -14.97 -82.41
CA LEU A 156 -13.77 -16.25 -82.30
C LEU A 156 -14.03 -16.98 -83.64
N GLY A 157 -13.64 -16.42 -84.79
CA GLY A 157 -13.49 -17.18 -86.04
C GLY A 157 -14.71 -18.01 -86.50
N VAL A 158 -15.94 -17.61 -86.16
CA VAL A 158 -17.15 -18.29 -86.65
C VAL A 158 -17.59 -17.62 -87.94
N GLN A 159 -16.96 -18.01 -89.05
CA GLN A 159 -17.54 -17.81 -90.38
C GLN A 159 -18.77 -18.72 -90.51
N LEU A 160 -19.97 -18.11 -90.52
CA LEU A 160 -21.17 -18.77 -91.01
C LEU A 160 -20.96 -19.06 -92.50
N ILE A 161 -20.65 -20.31 -92.82
CA ILE A 161 -20.65 -20.83 -94.19
C ILE A 161 -22.12 -21.06 -94.57
N GLU A 162 -22.69 -20.10 -95.30
CA GLU A 162 -23.92 -20.29 -96.08
C GLU A 162 -23.59 -21.19 -97.28
N GLY A 163 -23.74 -22.50 -97.07
CA GLY A 163 -23.64 -23.51 -98.13
C GLY A 163 -25.01 -23.76 -98.77
N GLU A 164 -25.39 -22.91 -99.72
CA GLU A 164 -26.41 -23.26 -100.72
C GLU A 164 -25.80 -24.24 -101.72
N GLN A 165 -26.18 -25.51 -101.66
CA GLN A 165 -25.96 -26.45 -102.75
C GLN A 165 -27.26 -27.16 -103.14
N ASN A 166 -27.67 -26.82 -104.37
CA ASN A 166 -28.39 -27.63 -105.35
C ASN A 166 -28.42 -29.13 -105.07
N VAL A 167 -29.61 -29.70 -104.93
CA VAL A 167 -29.90 -31.08 -105.37
C VAL A 167 -31.20 -31.08 -106.14
N ALA A 168 -31.06 -31.03 -107.46
CA ALA A 168 -32.14 -31.31 -108.41
C ALA A 168 -32.30 -32.83 -108.57
N THR A 169 -33.57 -33.25 -108.56
CA THR A 169 -34.17 -34.35 -109.33
C THR A 169 -33.55 -35.75 -109.23
N LEU A 170 -34.22 -36.64 -108.48
CA LEU A 170 -34.29 -38.07 -108.83
C LEU A 170 -35.72 -38.57 -108.60
N LYS A 171 -36.30 -39.21 -109.63
CA LYS A 171 -37.67 -39.74 -109.69
C LYS A 171 -37.80 -41.08 -108.94
N ASP A 172 -38.99 -41.27 -108.37
CA ASP A 172 -39.69 -42.44 -107.79
C ASP A 172 -39.09 -43.86 -107.87
N PRO A 173 -39.28 -44.65 -106.79
CA PRO A 173 -40.33 -45.68 -106.84
C PRO A 173 -41.30 -45.58 -105.64
N MET A 174 -42.40 -44.83 -105.80
CA MET A 174 -43.54 -44.81 -104.89
C MET A 174 -44.52 -45.95 -105.18
N ARG A 175 -44.63 -46.92 -104.25
CA ARG A 175 -45.94 -47.42 -103.75
C ARG A 175 -45.86 -48.41 -102.59
N GLU A 176 -44.72 -49.06 -102.33
CA GLU A 176 -44.55 -49.92 -101.13
C GLU A 176 -43.95 -49.17 -99.92
N THR A 177 -43.36 -48.00 -100.15
CA THR A 177 -42.77 -47.09 -99.14
C THR A 177 -43.80 -46.28 -98.35
N LYS A 178 -45.05 -46.16 -98.82
CA LYS A 178 -46.06 -45.32 -98.14
C LYS A 178 -46.55 -45.95 -96.84
N ASN A 179 -46.66 -47.28 -96.78
CA ASN A 179 -47.11 -47.98 -95.57
C ASN A 179 -46.00 -48.07 -94.51
N THR A 180 -44.75 -48.27 -94.90
CA THR A 180 -43.59 -48.19 -93.99
C THR A 180 -43.36 -46.76 -93.52
N PHE A 181 -43.53 -45.76 -94.39
CA PHE A 181 -43.48 -44.35 -94.01
C PHE A 181 -44.60 -43.97 -93.03
N MET A 182 -45.84 -44.45 -93.22
CA MET A 182 -46.94 -44.18 -92.28
C MET A 182 -46.75 -44.89 -90.93
N LYS A 183 -46.16 -46.10 -90.90
CA LYS A 183 -45.77 -46.77 -89.65
C LYS A 183 -44.62 -46.01 -88.95
N ASN A 184 -43.60 -45.61 -89.69
CA ASN A 184 -42.48 -44.82 -89.16
C ASN A 184 -42.93 -43.43 -88.68
N LYS A 185 -43.90 -42.81 -89.36
CA LYS A 185 -44.51 -41.55 -88.93
C LYS A 185 -45.27 -41.72 -87.61
N LYS A 186 -46.06 -42.78 -87.45
CA LYS A 186 -46.73 -43.08 -86.18
C LYS A 186 -45.74 -43.37 -85.05
N GLN A 187 -44.70 -44.17 -85.31
CA GLN A 187 -43.63 -44.42 -84.34
C GLN A 187 -42.86 -43.15 -83.96
N ALA A 188 -42.60 -42.27 -84.94
CA ALA A 188 -41.99 -40.97 -84.70
C ALA A 188 -42.90 -40.04 -83.88
N GLU A 189 -44.21 -40.03 -84.14
CA GLU A 189 -45.20 -39.27 -83.36
C GLU A 189 -45.29 -39.78 -81.91
N GLU A 190 -45.31 -41.10 -81.70
CA GLU A 190 -45.25 -41.72 -80.37
C GLU A 190 -43.94 -41.37 -79.64
N PHE A 191 -42.81 -41.40 -80.33
CA PHE A 191 -41.51 -41.03 -79.79
C PHE A 191 -41.45 -39.54 -79.41
N VAL A 192 -41.98 -38.65 -80.25
CA VAL A 192 -42.08 -37.21 -79.96
C VAL A 192 -42.98 -36.96 -78.75
N ASN A 193 -44.11 -37.68 -78.63
CA ASN A 193 -44.98 -37.58 -77.48
C ASN A 193 -44.32 -38.10 -76.19
N LYS A 194 -43.54 -39.18 -76.28
CA LYS A 194 -42.73 -39.68 -75.17
C LYS A 194 -41.68 -38.65 -74.73
N ILE A 195 -40.94 -38.05 -75.66
CA ILE A 195 -39.99 -36.96 -75.38
C ILE A 195 -40.69 -35.75 -74.74
N LYS A 196 -41.88 -35.36 -75.22
CA LYS A 196 -42.65 -34.25 -74.64
C LYS A 196 -43.08 -34.55 -73.20
N ASN A 197 -43.54 -35.77 -72.93
CA ASN A 197 -43.91 -36.20 -71.58
C ASN A 197 -42.69 -36.26 -70.64
N GLU A 198 -41.58 -36.82 -71.09
CA GLU A 198 -40.31 -36.85 -70.34
C GLU A 198 -39.80 -35.43 -70.05
N LYS A 199 -39.86 -34.50 -71.03
CA LYS A 199 -39.54 -33.08 -70.81
C LYS A 199 -40.47 -32.43 -69.78
N LYS A 200 -41.77 -32.75 -69.79
CA LYS A 200 -42.75 -32.24 -68.83
C LYS A 200 -42.47 -32.77 -67.42
N GLU A 201 -42.17 -34.06 -67.28
CA GLU A 201 -41.78 -34.67 -66.01
C GLU A 201 -40.48 -34.09 -65.46
N LEU A 202 -39.47 -33.90 -66.31
CA LEU A 202 -38.20 -33.30 -65.92
C LEU A 202 -38.42 -31.85 -65.45
N LYS A 203 -39.25 -31.07 -66.14
CA LYS A 203 -39.64 -29.71 -65.73
C LYS A 203 -40.37 -29.71 -64.39
N ASN A 204 -41.26 -30.66 -64.15
CA ASN A 204 -41.97 -30.81 -62.86
C ASN A 204 -41.02 -31.22 -61.73
N LYS A 205 -40.10 -32.15 -61.97
CA LYS A 205 -39.05 -32.54 -61.01
C LYS A 205 -38.14 -31.36 -60.67
N LEU A 206 -37.76 -30.56 -61.65
CA LEU A 206 -36.94 -29.35 -61.45
C LEU A 206 -37.69 -28.32 -60.59
N ARG A 207 -38.97 -28.06 -60.87
CA ARG A 207 -39.81 -27.17 -60.05
C ARG A 207 -39.95 -27.67 -58.61
N SER A 208 -40.16 -28.96 -58.42
CA SER A 208 -40.24 -29.55 -57.07
C SER A 208 -38.92 -29.43 -56.30
N LYS A 209 -37.77 -29.61 -56.97
CA LYS A 209 -36.45 -29.36 -56.36
C LYS A 209 -36.28 -27.89 -55.95
N GLN A 210 -36.61 -26.95 -56.83
CA GLN A 210 -36.54 -25.51 -56.52
C GLN A 210 -37.44 -25.12 -55.34
N GLN A 211 -38.66 -25.66 -55.26
CA GLN A 211 -39.55 -25.42 -54.12
C GLN A 211 -38.98 -25.96 -52.81
N LYS A 212 -38.44 -27.18 -52.81
CA LYS A 212 -37.80 -27.77 -51.61
C LYS A 212 -36.56 -26.99 -51.17
N GLU A 213 -35.75 -26.48 -52.09
CA GLU A 213 -34.60 -25.63 -51.78
C GLU A 213 -35.03 -24.29 -51.17
N LEU A 214 -36.07 -23.68 -51.73
CA LEU A 214 -36.62 -22.42 -51.22
C LEU A 214 -37.23 -22.59 -49.81
N GLU A 215 -37.89 -23.71 -49.55
CA GLU A 215 -38.42 -24.04 -48.22
C GLU A 215 -37.32 -24.28 -47.20
N LYS A 216 -36.26 -25.03 -47.56
CA LYS A 216 -35.06 -25.19 -46.73
C LYS A 216 -34.40 -23.85 -46.42
N TYR A 217 -34.33 -22.95 -47.40
CA TYR A 217 -33.77 -21.62 -47.20
C TYR A 217 -34.59 -20.80 -46.19
N LYS A 218 -35.93 -20.82 -46.30
CA LYS A 218 -36.82 -20.16 -45.34
C LYS A 218 -36.65 -20.71 -43.92
N GLN A 219 -36.59 -22.03 -43.75
CA GLN A 219 -36.35 -22.65 -42.44
C GLN A 219 -34.99 -22.25 -41.85
N LEU A 220 -33.95 -22.19 -42.67
CA LEU A 220 -32.62 -21.75 -42.23
C LEU A 220 -32.62 -20.27 -41.80
N GLU A 221 -33.33 -19.42 -42.54
CA GLU A 221 -33.45 -18.00 -42.23
C GLU A 221 -34.21 -17.77 -40.92
N GLU A 222 -35.31 -18.52 -40.70
CA GLU A 222 -36.08 -18.47 -39.46
C GLU A 222 -35.27 -18.97 -38.26
N SER A 223 -34.51 -20.07 -38.43
CA SER A 223 -33.57 -20.55 -37.42
C SER A 223 -32.50 -19.51 -37.08
N ARG A 224 -31.98 -18.78 -38.08
CA ARG A 224 -31.02 -17.68 -37.87
C ARG A 224 -31.65 -16.51 -37.11
N LYS A 225 -32.89 -16.13 -37.44
CA LYS A 225 -33.63 -15.08 -36.72
C LYS A 225 -33.86 -15.46 -35.26
N ASN A 226 -34.29 -16.69 -34.98
CA ASN A 226 -34.48 -17.19 -33.63
C ASN A 226 -33.15 -17.30 -32.85
N ALA A 227 -32.07 -17.71 -33.49
CA ALA A 227 -30.76 -17.72 -32.86
C ALA A 227 -30.27 -16.29 -32.54
N ALA A 228 -30.57 -15.31 -33.39
CA ALA A 228 -30.22 -13.92 -33.16
C ALA A 228 -31.02 -13.31 -32.00
N THR A 229 -32.33 -13.59 -31.89
CA THR A 229 -33.16 -13.11 -30.78
C THR A 229 -32.71 -13.69 -29.44
N ILE A 230 -32.43 -15.01 -29.37
CA ILE A 230 -31.91 -15.66 -28.16
C ILE A 230 -30.56 -15.07 -27.75
N ARG A 231 -29.65 -14.79 -28.71
CA ARG A 231 -28.36 -14.14 -28.41
C ARG A 231 -28.55 -12.72 -27.89
N ALA A 232 -29.45 -11.95 -28.49
CA ALA A 232 -29.75 -10.59 -28.06
C ALA A 232 -30.34 -10.55 -26.63
N GLU A 233 -31.22 -11.51 -26.30
CA GLU A 233 -31.81 -11.63 -24.97
C GLU A 233 -30.76 -12.03 -23.91
N LYS A 234 -29.89 -13.01 -24.20
CA LYS A 234 -28.77 -13.37 -23.32
C LYS A 234 -27.84 -12.20 -23.05
N LEU A 235 -27.55 -11.39 -24.08
CA LEU A 235 -26.68 -10.21 -23.95
C LEU A 235 -27.35 -9.10 -23.14
N LYS A 236 -28.67 -8.92 -23.24
CA LYS A 236 -29.43 -8.01 -22.37
C LYS A 236 -29.41 -8.48 -20.91
N ALA A 237 -29.65 -9.77 -20.66
CA ALA A 237 -29.61 -10.35 -19.32
C ALA A 237 -28.21 -10.23 -18.68
N GLU A 238 -27.14 -10.47 -19.45
CA GLU A 238 -25.77 -10.30 -18.96
C GLU A 238 -25.45 -8.84 -18.61
N LYS A 239 -25.88 -7.88 -19.45
CA LYS A 239 -25.71 -6.44 -19.16
C LYS A 239 -26.44 -6.01 -17.89
N GLU A 240 -27.64 -6.53 -17.67
CA GLU A 240 -28.42 -6.23 -16.46
C GLU A 240 -27.76 -6.83 -15.21
N LYS A 241 -27.27 -8.07 -15.30
CA LYS A 241 -26.49 -8.68 -14.21
C LYS A 241 -25.25 -7.86 -13.86
N ARG A 242 -24.49 -7.38 -14.86
CA ARG A 242 -23.33 -6.50 -14.63
C ARG A 242 -23.71 -5.17 -13.98
N ARG A 243 -24.88 -4.60 -14.29
CA ARG A 243 -25.38 -3.39 -13.64
C ARG A 243 -25.71 -3.65 -12.17
N GLN A 244 -26.37 -4.76 -11.87
CA GLN A 244 -26.67 -5.15 -10.48
C GLN A 244 -25.40 -5.41 -9.68
N ASP A 245 -24.43 -6.12 -10.25
CA ASP A 245 -23.14 -6.38 -9.59
C ASP A 245 -22.36 -5.08 -9.35
N HIS A 246 -22.39 -4.13 -10.29
CA HIS A 246 -21.78 -2.82 -10.12
C HIS A 246 -22.48 -1.99 -9.01
N LEU A 247 -23.80 -2.07 -8.91
CA LEU A 247 -24.55 -1.42 -7.82
C LEU A 247 -24.18 -2.02 -6.46
N LYS A 248 -24.13 -3.36 -6.34
CA LYS A 248 -23.72 -4.05 -5.11
C LYS A 248 -22.30 -3.69 -4.69
N ARG A 249 -21.32 -3.69 -5.61
CA ARG A 249 -19.95 -3.25 -5.33
C ARG A 249 -19.90 -1.81 -4.82
N LYS A 250 -20.69 -0.92 -5.41
CA LYS A 250 -20.77 0.48 -4.99
C LYS A 250 -21.39 0.63 -3.59
N GLU A 251 -22.29 -0.25 -3.19
CA GLU A 251 -22.86 -0.28 -1.84
C GLU A 251 -21.85 -0.83 -0.82
N GLU A 252 -21.13 -1.90 -1.17
CA GLU A 252 -20.04 -2.46 -0.36
C GLU A 252 -18.92 -1.43 -0.14
N GLU A 253 -18.50 -0.71 -1.18
CA GLU A 253 -17.51 0.37 -1.08
C GLU A 253 -17.96 1.48 -0.12
N LYS A 254 -19.24 1.86 -0.15
CA LYS A 254 -19.80 2.84 0.78
C LYS A 254 -19.79 2.34 2.22
N LEU A 255 -20.10 1.06 2.45
CA LEU A 255 -20.04 0.44 3.77
C LEU A 255 -18.62 0.45 4.32
N ILE A 256 -17.64 0.05 3.50
CA ILE A 256 -16.21 0.09 3.86
C ILE A 256 -15.77 1.53 4.19
N GLN A 257 -16.24 2.52 3.43
CA GLN A 257 -15.90 3.92 3.67
C GLN A 257 -16.49 4.43 5.00
N ILE A 258 -17.73 4.08 5.31
CA ILE A 258 -18.38 4.40 6.59
C ILE A 258 -17.62 3.76 7.76
N GLU A 259 -17.17 2.52 7.60
CA GLU A 259 -16.41 1.81 8.62
C GLU A 259 -15.03 2.45 8.86
N ARG A 260 -14.30 2.79 7.79
CA ARG A 260 -13.04 3.56 7.88
C ARG A 260 -13.24 4.92 8.56
N GLU A 261 -14.33 5.62 8.29
CA GLU A 261 -14.63 6.89 8.97
C GLU A 261 -14.91 6.70 10.47
N LYS A 262 -15.60 5.63 10.85
CA LYS A 262 -15.84 5.29 12.26
C LYS A 262 -14.52 4.97 12.97
N GLU A 263 -13.65 4.20 12.34
CA GLU A 263 -12.31 3.90 12.87
C GLU A 263 -11.45 5.15 13.00
N TRP A 264 -11.44 6.01 11.98
CA TRP A 264 -10.72 7.28 12.03
C TRP A 264 -11.23 8.19 13.16
N LYS A 265 -12.55 8.28 13.35
CA LYS A 265 -13.13 9.02 14.49
C LYS A 265 -12.73 8.42 15.84
N LYS A 266 -12.69 7.09 15.98
CA LYS A 266 -12.17 6.41 17.17
C LYS A 266 -10.67 6.69 17.38
N LEU A 267 -9.88 6.76 16.32
CA LEU A 267 -8.46 7.08 16.40
C LEU A 267 -8.26 8.55 16.82
N GLN A 268 -9.03 9.47 16.25
CA GLN A 268 -9.00 10.88 16.63
C GLN A 268 -9.41 11.10 18.08
N SER A 269 -10.43 10.40 18.59
CA SER A 269 -10.79 10.50 20.00
C SER A 269 -9.70 9.95 20.92
N LYS A 270 -9.03 8.85 20.53
CA LYS A 270 -7.84 8.34 21.23
C LYS A 270 -6.72 9.38 21.24
N ILE A 271 -6.41 9.99 20.10
CA ILE A 271 -5.35 11.03 19.99
C ILE A 271 -5.69 12.27 20.82
N LYS A 272 -6.95 12.70 20.84
CA LYS A 272 -7.40 13.85 21.68
C LYS A 272 -7.34 13.53 23.17
N ASN A 273 -7.56 12.28 23.55
CA ASN A 273 -7.54 11.85 24.94
C ASN A 273 -6.14 11.49 25.45
N THR A 274 -5.18 11.21 24.55
CA THR A 274 -3.77 11.08 24.94
C THR A 274 -3.21 12.46 25.23
N LYS A 275 -3.01 12.77 26.51
CA LYS A 275 -2.18 13.90 26.95
C LYS A 275 -0.84 13.87 26.22
N TYR A 276 -0.36 15.04 25.80
CA TYR A 276 0.90 15.14 25.07
C TYR A 276 2.05 14.60 25.94
N MET A 277 3.08 14.02 25.31
CA MET A 277 4.26 13.49 26.00
C MET A 277 4.87 14.48 27.02
N HIS A 278 4.87 15.77 26.70
CA HIS A 278 5.37 16.80 27.63
C HIS A 278 4.51 16.94 28.89
N GLU A 279 3.18 16.84 28.78
CA GLU A 279 2.27 16.89 29.94
C GLU A 279 2.47 15.69 30.84
N LYS A 280 2.72 14.50 30.25
CA LYS A 280 3.04 13.30 31.03
C LYS A 280 4.37 13.44 31.77
N LEU A 281 5.41 13.93 31.09
CA LEU A 281 6.71 14.18 31.72
C LEU A 281 6.63 15.23 32.83
N GLU A 282 5.80 16.26 32.65
CA GLU A 282 5.58 17.30 33.65
C GLU A 282 4.80 16.75 34.86
N GLU A 283 3.77 15.93 34.65
CA GLU A 283 3.05 15.24 35.72
C GLU A 283 3.95 14.27 36.49
N GLU A 284 4.77 13.47 35.80
CA GLU A 284 5.75 12.60 36.43
C GLU A 284 6.79 13.38 37.22
N TYR A 285 7.30 14.50 36.68
CA TYR A 285 8.23 15.36 37.40
C TYR A 285 7.57 15.97 38.65
N GLN A 286 6.32 16.42 38.54
CA GLN A 286 5.57 16.96 39.68
C GLN A 286 5.35 15.89 40.75
N GLN A 287 4.95 14.68 40.38
CA GLN A 287 4.67 13.59 41.32
C GLN A 287 5.93 12.97 41.93
N ASN A 288 6.98 12.73 41.14
CA ASN A 288 8.14 11.96 41.57
C ASN A 288 9.28 12.81 42.09
N VAL A 289 9.39 14.08 41.67
CA VAL A 289 10.49 14.97 42.06
C VAL A 289 9.97 16.08 42.95
N LEU A 290 9.02 16.88 42.45
CA LEU A 290 8.59 18.09 43.14
C LEU A 290 7.85 17.81 44.46
N MET A 291 6.89 16.87 44.45
CA MET A 291 6.10 16.51 45.63
C MET A 291 6.97 15.91 46.75
N PRO A 292 7.86 14.92 46.51
CA PRO A 292 8.73 14.37 47.54
C PRO A 292 9.72 15.40 48.11
N GLU A 293 10.25 16.32 47.28
CA GLU A 293 11.09 17.40 47.78
C GLU A 293 10.33 18.39 48.67
N LEU A 294 9.08 18.71 48.30
CA LEU A 294 8.22 19.56 49.13
C LEU A 294 7.85 18.87 50.45
N GLU A 295 7.59 17.56 50.44
CA GLU A 295 7.37 16.78 51.65
C GLU A 295 8.60 16.73 52.53
N LYS A 296 9.80 16.51 51.97
CA LYS A 296 11.07 16.58 52.71
C LYS A 296 11.25 17.95 53.36
N LYS A 297 11.06 19.05 52.62
CA LYS A 297 11.16 20.41 53.17
C LYS A 297 10.10 20.69 54.24
N LYS A 298 8.88 20.18 54.05
CA LYS A 298 7.80 20.30 55.05
C LYS A 298 8.15 19.54 56.32
N ASN A 299 8.74 18.36 56.21
CA ASN A 299 9.22 17.57 57.33
C ASN A 299 10.41 18.26 58.02
N GLU A 300 11.41 18.75 57.30
CA GLU A 300 12.51 19.53 57.87
C GLU A 300 12.01 20.79 58.61
N LEU A 301 11.03 21.49 58.05
CA LEU A 301 10.42 22.64 58.71
C LEU A 301 9.60 22.24 59.93
N LYS A 302 8.92 21.08 59.88
CA LYS A 302 8.20 20.53 61.02
C LYS A 302 9.18 20.14 62.13
N GLU A 303 10.26 19.42 61.82
CA GLU A 303 11.34 19.10 62.74
C GLU A 303 11.98 20.34 63.33
N LYS A 304 12.25 21.38 62.53
CA LYS A 304 12.73 22.66 63.06
C LYS A 304 11.72 23.31 63.98
N ARG A 305 10.43 23.33 63.61
CA ARG A 305 9.37 23.85 64.49
C ARG A 305 9.31 23.07 65.79
N ASP A 306 9.39 21.74 65.73
CA ASP A 306 9.34 20.86 66.89
C ASP A 306 10.60 21.02 67.76
N PHE A 307 11.77 21.22 67.16
CA PHE A 307 13.02 21.49 67.87
C PHE A 307 13.01 22.85 68.59
N TYR A 308 12.39 23.87 68.00
CA TYR A 308 12.25 25.19 68.60
C TYR A 308 10.93 25.38 69.36
N LYS A 309 10.10 24.32 69.51
CA LYS A 309 8.98 24.39 70.43
C LYS A 309 9.55 24.54 71.84
N PRO A 310 9.10 25.53 72.61
CA PRO A 310 9.43 25.59 74.03
C PRO A 310 9.09 24.25 74.65
N ILE A 311 10.10 23.60 75.23
CA ILE A 311 9.93 22.30 75.87
C ILE A 311 8.90 22.49 76.99
N ASP A 312 7.82 21.71 76.94
CA ASP A 312 6.78 21.82 77.95
C ASP A 312 7.32 21.26 79.27
N ARG A 313 7.04 21.91 80.40
CA ARG A 313 7.60 21.50 81.70
C ARG A 313 7.21 20.06 82.06
N LYS A 314 6.03 19.63 81.63
CA LYS A 314 5.55 18.25 81.81
C LYS A 314 6.41 17.23 81.06
N GLU A 315 6.89 17.56 79.86
CA GLU A 315 7.78 16.66 79.10
C GLU A 315 9.14 16.53 79.79
N ILE A 316 9.63 17.60 80.41
CA ILE A 316 10.87 17.56 81.22
C ILE A 316 10.67 16.64 82.42
N ASP A 317 9.56 16.78 83.14
CA ASP A 317 9.24 15.96 84.31
C ASP A 317 9.05 14.48 83.92
N GLU A 318 8.39 14.19 82.81
CA GLU A 318 8.23 12.83 82.27
C GLU A 318 9.57 12.23 81.83
N PHE A 319 10.42 12.99 81.13
CA PHE A 319 11.74 12.54 80.71
C PHE A 319 12.65 12.28 81.92
N GLN A 320 12.58 13.15 82.92
CA GLN A 320 13.29 12.95 84.18
C GLN A 320 12.80 11.68 84.90
N LYS A 321 11.48 11.47 84.95
CA LYS A 321 10.89 10.26 85.54
C LYS A 321 11.30 8.99 84.79
N GLN A 322 11.28 9.01 83.45
CA GLN A 322 11.75 7.89 82.63
C GLN A 322 13.24 7.64 82.78
N TYR A 323 14.04 8.69 82.92
CA TYR A 323 15.48 8.58 83.17
C TYR A 323 15.75 7.98 84.56
N GLU A 324 15.03 8.43 85.59
CA GLU A 324 15.08 7.88 86.94
C GLU A 324 14.60 6.42 86.98
N GLU A 325 13.52 6.09 86.26
CA GLU A 325 13.02 4.72 86.11
C GLU A 325 14.03 3.84 85.38
N ASN A 326 14.64 4.30 84.28
CA ASN A 326 15.69 3.57 83.59
C ASN A 326 16.95 3.38 84.45
N ILE A 327 17.31 4.39 85.26
CA ILE A 327 18.39 4.25 86.24
C ILE A 327 18.03 3.21 87.30
N LYS A 328 16.82 3.25 87.84
CA LYS A 328 16.32 2.26 88.81
C LYS A 328 16.34 0.86 88.22
N LEU A 329 15.80 0.68 87.02
CA LEU A 329 15.73 -0.60 86.33
C LEU A 329 17.13 -1.13 86.01
N LYS A 330 18.06 -0.27 85.57
CA LYS A 330 19.47 -0.65 85.36
C LYS A 330 20.19 -0.97 86.67
N ASN A 331 19.83 -0.30 87.76
CA ASN A 331 20.38 -0.59 89.09
C ASN A 331 19.81 -1.87 89.69
N GLU A 332 18.53 -2.15 89.48
CA GLU A 332 17.86 -3.41 89.83
C GLU A 332 18.42 -4.55 89.00
N GLU A 333 18.63 -4.38 87.69
CA GLU A 333 19.27 -5.39 86.86
C GLU A 333 20.72 -5.66 87.31
N LYS A 334 21.48 -4.61 87.67
CA LYS A 334 22.81 -4.76 88.28
C LYS A 334 22.76 -5.41 89.65
N ARG A 335 21.69 -5.20 90.42
CA ARG A 335 21.49 -5.80 91.73
C ARG A 335 21.11 -7.27 91.59
N HIS A 336 20.18 -7.59 90.71
CA HIS A 336 19.79 -8.96 90.35
C HIS A 336 20.96 -9.74 89.77
N LYS A 337 21.76 -9.15 88.86
CA LYS A 337 23.00 -9.77 88.37
C LYS A 337 24.00 -10.01 89.49
N ARG A 338 24.11 -9.09 90.46
CA ARG A 338 24.97 -9.29 91.63
C ARG A 338 24.43 -10.39 92.54
N GLU A 339 23.15 -10.39 92.87
CA GLU A 339 22.49 -11.39 93.72
C GLU A 339 22.52 -12.77 93.06
N GLN A 340 22.30 -12.86 91.76
CA GLN A 340 22.44 -14.08 90.97
C GLN A 340 23.91 -14.55 90.96
N TRP A 341 24.86 -13.65 90.76
CA TRP A 341 26.28 -13.96 90.85
C TRP A 341 26.70 -14.43 92.25
N TYR A 342 26.17 -13.84 93.33
CA TYR A 342 26.40 -14.28 94.70
C TYR A 342 25.72 -15.63 95.01
N SER A 343 24.55 -15.89 94.43
CA SER A 343 23.85 -17.17 94.52
C SER A 343 24.59 -18.29 93.79
N ASP A 344 25.06 -18.02 92.58
CA ASP A 344 25.76 -18.99 91.72
C ASP A 344 27.16 -19.34 92.24
N ILE A 345 27.76 -18.48 93.07
CA ILE A 345 29.13 -18.65 93.59
C ILE A 345 29.17 -19.32 94.98
N GLY A 346 28.03 -19.50 95.65
CA GLY A 346 27.96 -20.12 96.97
C GLY A 346 28.39 -19.16 98.07
N GLY A 347 27.39 -18.67 98.82
CA GLY A 347 27.45 -17.46 99.65
C GLY A 347 28.41 -17.40 100.85
N ASP A 348 29.27 -18.40 101.11
CA ASP A 348 30.03 -18.42 102.37
C ASP A 348 31.56 -18.51 102.25
N ASN A 349 32.18 -18.45 101.05
CA ASN A 349 33.65 -18.51 100.93
C ASN A 349 34.28 -17.68 99.80
N PHE A 350 33.76 -16.48 99.54
CA PHE A 350 34.31 -15.61 98.49
C PHE A 350 35.38 -14.63 99.00
N ASP A 351 36.66 -14.98 98.82
CA ASP A 351 37.79 -14.08 99.05
C ASP A 351 38.12 -13.29 97.75
N PRO A 352 37.84 -11.97 97.67
CA PRO A 352 37.99 -11.18 96.44
C PRO A 352 39.45 -11.05 95.95
N ASN A 353 40.44 -11.42 96.77
CA ASN A 353 41.83 -11.46 96.33
C ASN A 353 42.20 -12.73 95.54
N ARG A 354 41.35 -13.77 95.55
CA ARG A 354 41.63 -15.05 94.89
C ARG A 354 41.20 -15.11 93.41
N LEU A 355 40.40 -14.13 92.96
CA LEU A 355 39.84 -14.08 91.60
C LEU A 355 40.51 -13.10 90.64
N LYS A 356 41.62 -12.48 91.03
CA LYS A 356 42.60 -11.91 90.09
C LYS A 356 43.33 -13.05 89.37
N THR A 357 42.59 -13.76 88.54
CA THR A 357 43.19 -14.74 87.62
C THR A 357 43.91 -13.95 86.53
N LYS A 358 45.07 -14.46 86.08
CA LYS A 358 45.84 -13.85 84.98
C LYS A 358 45.00 -13.59 83.71
N ILE A 359 43.86 -14.28 83.58
CA ILE A 359 42.90 -14.11 82.49
C ILE A 359 42.18 -12.76 82.59
N TYR A 360 41.76 -12.33 83.79
CA TYR A 360 41.09 -11.05 83.99
C TYR A 360 42.01 -9.87 83.66
N ASP A 361 43.26 -9.92 84.13
CA ASP A 361 44.26 -8.90 83.82
C ASP A 361 44.53 -8.82 82.31
N LYS A 362 44.57 -9.98 81.63
CA LYS A 362 44.74 -10.05 80.18
C LYS A 362 43.57 -9.45 79.39
N VAL A 363 42.33 -9.66 79.84
CA VAL A 363 41.13 -9.08 79.21
C VAL A 363 41.09 -7.57 79.40
N MET A 364 41.42 -7.08 80.60
CA MET A 364 41.49 -5.63 80.87
C MET A 364 42.59 -4.94 80.07
N GLU A 365 43.73 -5.61 79.86
CA GLU A 365 44.83 -5.10 79.04
C GLU A 365 44.48 -5.10 77.54
N GLU A 366 43.74 -6.11 77.05
CA GLU A 366 43.24 -6.18 75.68
C GLU A 366 42.21 -5.08 75.39
N ASP A 367 41.26 -4.84 76.31
CA ASP A 367 40.27 -3.77 76.17
C ASP A 367 40.92 -2.39 76.14
N LYS A 368 41.93 -2.17 77.00
CA LYS A 368 42.72 -0.93 77.00
C LYS A 368 43.50 -0.77 75.70
N GLY A 369 44.14 -1.83 75.20
CA GLY A 369 44.83 -1.83 73.91
C GLY A 369 43.92 -1.54 72.73
N ASN A 370 42.70 -2.08 72.74
CA ASN A 370 41.68 -1.82 71.71
C ASN A 370 41.19 -0.36 71.74
N GLN A 371 41.03 0.23 72.93
CA GLN A 371 40.67 1.64 73.08
C GLN A 371 41.77 2.57 72.56
N ASP A 372 43.03 2.29 72.89
CA ASP A 372 44.19 3.05 72.40
C ASP A 372 44.34 2.96 70.87
N MET A 373 44.10 1.78 70.29
CA MET A 373 44.11 1.58 68.84
C MET A 373 43.00 2.35 68.12
N ARG A 374 41.81 2.45 68.72
CA ARG A 374 40.70 3.26 68.17
C ARG A 374 41.05 4.76 68.21
N SER A 375 41.61 5.24 69.32
CA SER A 375 42.05 6.63 69.48
C SER A 375 43.14 7.00 68.46
N LYS A 376 44.16 6.15 68.29
CA LYS A 376 45.22 6.36 67.27
C LYS A 376 44.67 6.42 65.84
N LYS A 377 43.70 5.55 65.48
CA LYS A 377 43.07 5.59 64.15
C LYS A 377 42.30 6.88 63.90
N ILE A 378 41.63 7.43 64.91
CA ILE A 378 40.90 8.70 64.81
C ILE A 378 41.90 9.85 64.60
N GLU A 379 42.98 9.89 65.38
CA GLU A 379 44.03 10.91 65.28
C GLU A 379 44.77 10.87 63.92
N ASP A 380 45.05 9.68 63.38
CA ASP A 380 45.64 9.56 62.04
C ASP A 380 44.72 10.08 60.94
N ARG A 381 43.39 9.89 61.09
CA ARG A 381 42.40 10.36 60.12
C ARG A 381 42.30 11.89 60.14
N THR A 382 42.27 12.50 61.33
CA THR A 382 42.25 13.97 61.45
C THR A 382 43.53 14.57 60.89
N ARG A 383 44.70 13.99 61.20
CA ARG A 383 46.00 14.43 60.66
C ARG A 383 46.07 14.37 59.13
N ARG A 384 45.53 13.32 58.49
CA ARG A 384 45.45 13.25 57.01
C ARG A 384 44.54 14.32 56.43
N GLN A 385 43.40 14.57 57.07
CA GLN A 385 42.44 15.56 56.60
C GLN A 385 43.01 16.99 56.73
N GLU A 386 43.74 17.28 57.80
CA GLU A 386 44.48 18.53 57.95
C GLU A 386 45.56 18.71 56.88
N LYS A 387 46.32 17.64 56.55
CA LYS A 387 47.29 17.67 55.44
C LYS A 387 46.61 17.97 54.09
N MET A 388 45.49 17.32 53.80
CA MET A 388 44.71 17.59 52.58
C MET A 388 44.18 19.03 52.54
N ASN A 389 43.65 19.53 53.66
CA ASN A 389 43.13 20.89 53.76
C ASN A 389 44.25 21.93 53.61
N ASN A 390 45.41 21.70 54.21
CA ASN A 390 46.58 22.56 54.05
C ASN A 390 47.09 22.54 52.60
N TYR A 391 47.16 21.36 51.97
CA TYR A 391 47.52 21.26 50.56
C TYR A 391 46.51 21.99 49.66
N ALA A 392 45.21 21.82 49.89
CA ALA A 392 44.16 22.52 49.16
C ALA A 392 44.27 24.05 49.32
N ARG A 393 44.64 24.54 50.51
CA ARG A 393 44.89 25.95 50.77
C ARG A 393 46.10 26.45 49.97
N ILE A 394 47.23 25.74 50.02
CA ILE A 394 48.45 26.10 49.28
C ILE A 394 48.21 26.08 47.77
N VAL A 395 47.54 25.05 47.24
CA VAL A 395 47.18 24.97 45.81
C VAL A 395 46.29 26.14 45.41
N LYS A 396 45.34 26.52 46.26
CA LYS A 396 44.47 27.67 46.00
C LYS A 396 45.24 29.00 46.01
N GLU A 397 46.27 29.14 46.83
CA GLU A 397 47.14 30.32 46.87
C GLU A 397 48.11 30.37 45.68
N MET A 398 48.76 29.24 45.34
CA MET A 398 49.73 29.14 44.25
C MET A 398 49.10 29.14 42.87
N HIS A 399 47.94 28.49 42.73
CA HIS A 399 47.22 28.33 41.46
C HIS A 399 45.86 28.98 41.56
N TRP A 400 45.85 30.30 41.77
CA TRP A 400 44.63 31.06 41.50
C TRP A 400 44.23 30.85 40.04
N PRO A 401 43.04 30.31 39.75
CA PRO A 401 42.63 30.11 38.37
C PRO A 401 42.63 31.47 37.67
N THR A 402 43.45 31.59 36.62
CA THR A 402 43.46 32.76 35.75
C THR A 402 42.12 32.80 35.00
N VAL A 403 41.17 33.54 35.56
CA VAL A 403 39.89 33.79 34.92
C VAL A 403 40.13 34.68 33.71
N SER A 404 39.95 34.12 32.51
CA SER A 404 39.96 34.85 31.24
C SER A 404 39.10 36.11 31.35
N HIS A 405 39.53 37.20 30.71
CA HIS A 405 38.86 38.49 30.78
C HIS A 405 37.38 38.40 30.37
N LYS A 406 37.05 37.57 29.38
CA LYS A 406 35.67 37.29 28.96
C LYS A 406 34.84 36.66 30.07
N LYS A 407 35.42 35.71 30.79
CA LYS A 407 34.75 34.99 31.89
C LYS A 407 34.58 35.87 33.13
N LYS A 408 35.48 36.85 33.34
CA LYS A 408 35.28 37.90 34.37
C LYS A 408 34.05 38.75 34.05
N GLN A 409 33.87 39.16 32.80
CA GLN A 409 32.69 39.91 32.36
C GLN A 409 31.40 39.10 32.52
N GLU A 410 31.41 37.81 32.17
CA GLU A 410 30.25 36.91 32.39
C GLU A 410 29.90 36.79 33.88
N ILE A 411 30.90 36.60 34.75
CA ILE A 411 30.69 36.52 36.20
C ILE A 411 30.16 37.84 36.76
N GLU A 412 30.65 38.98 36.27
CA GLU A 412 30.19 40.31 36.69
C GLU A 412 28.75 40.59 36.21
N GLN A 413 28.40 40.17 35.00
CA GLN A 413 27.02 40.22 34.50
C GLN A 413 26.08 39.37 35.35
N ILE A 414 26.49 38.15 35.72
CA ILE A 414 25.71 37.26 36.60
C ILE A 414 25.57 37.90 38.00
N LYS A 415 26.64 38.49 38.54
CA LYS A 415 26.62 39.16 39.84
C LYS A 415 25.68 40.37 39.84
N ASN A 416 25.63 41.13 38.74
CA ASN A 416 24.70 42.24 38.56
C ASN A 416 23.25 41.75 38.43
N LEU A 417 23.01 40.64 37.73
CA LEU A 417 21.68 40.03 37.61
C LEU A 417 21.16 39.50 38.96
N LEU A 418 22.02 38.85 39.76
CA LEU A 418 21.65 38.40 41.11
C LEU A 418 21.49 39.57 42.09
N GLY A 419 22.32 40.61 41.99
CA GLY A 419 22.22 41.81 42.81
C GLY A 419 20.91 42.56 42.62
N GLN A 420 20.40 42.65 41.39
CA GLN A 420 19.12 43.31 41.08
C GLN A 420 17.89 42.53 41.56
N ARG A 421 17.99 41.19 41.73
CA ARG A 421 16.87 40.36 42.20
C ARG A 421 16.59 40.52 43.69
N ASN A 422 17.56 40.95 44.49
CA ASN A 422 17.42 41.08 45.95
C ASN A 422 16.96 42.47 46.43
N GLN A 423 16.88 43.48 45.56
CA GLN A 423 16.44 44.83 45.96
C GLN A 423 14.93 45.10 45.77
N ARG A 424 14.12 44.13 45.32
CA ARG A 424 12.66 44.29 45.16
C ARG A 424 11.82 43.68 46.30
N LYS A 425 12.42 43.26 47.42
CA LYS A 425 11.70 42.71 48.58
C LYS A 425 11.90 43.53 49.85
N SER A 426 11.53 44.79 49.80
CA SER A 426 11.25 45.58 51.00
C SER A 426 10.17 46.62 50.70
N ALA A 427 8.99 46.16 50.31
CA ALA A 427 7.79 46.95 50.54
C ALA A 427 7.49 46.87 52.06
N PRO A 428 7.30 48.00 52.75
CA PRO A 428 7.06 48.00 54.18
C PRO A 428 5.74 47.29 54.50
N PRO A 429 5.67 46.51 55.59
CA PRO A 429 4.45 45.83 55.98
C PRO A 429 3.44 46.90 56.37
N ASN A 430 2.38 47.01 55.59
CA ASN A 430 1.27 47.91 55.84
C ASN A 430 0.53 47.41 57.10
N LYS A 431 1.02 47.80 58.28
CA LYS A 431 0.31 47.73 59.55
C LYS A 431 -0.85 48.71 59.46
N ARG A 432 -2.06 48.25 59.17
CA ARG A 432 -3.29 48.95 59.56
C ARG A 432 -4.51 48.04 59.39
N PHE A 433 -5.27 47.97 60.48
CA PHE A 433 -6.56 47.31 60.67
C PHE A 433 -6.47 45.77 60.73
N GLY A 434 -6.75 45.12 61.85
CA GLY A 434 -7.72 45.46 62.88
C GLY A 434 -8.61 44.23 63.00
N ALA A 435 -8.36 43.45 64.05
CA ALA A 435 -9.17 42.30 64.39
C ALA A 435 -10.62 42.72 64.66
N GLN A 436 -11.58 42.11 63.96
CA GLN A 436 -12.90 41.85 64.52
C GLN A 436 -13.40 40.47 64.08
N LYS A 437 -14.03 39.82 65.05
CA LYS A 437 -14.54 38.45 65.11
C LYS A 437 -15.74 38.21 64.16
N PRO A 438 -16.11 36.95 63.92
CA PRO A 438 -17.23 36.59 63.07
C PRO A 438 -18.55 36.90 63.78
N ASN A 439 -19.52 37.44 63.06
CA ASN A 439 -20.91 37.41 63.48
C ASN A 439 -21.79 37.01 62.30
N GLU A 440 -22.70 36.13 62.65
CA GLU A 440 -23.75 35.53 61.85
C GLU A 440 -24.76 36.56 61.34
N SER A 441 -25.49 36.14 60.30
CA SER A 441 -26.79 36.64 59.86
C SER A 441 -26.83 38.02 59.17
N GLY A 442 -27.58 38.08 58.06
CA GLY A 442 -28.05 39.36 57.52
C GLY A 442 -28.05 39.45 56.00
N PHE A 443 -29.08 38.86 55.40
CA PHE A 443 -29.60 39.26 54.09
C PHE A 443 -29.84 40.78 54.06
N ALA A 444 -29.24 41.52 53.13
CA ALA A 444 -29.85 42.70 52.53
C ALA A 444 -29.03 43.22 51.33
N SER A 445 -29.70 43.21 50.18
CA SER A 445 -29.48 44.09 49.04
C SER A 445 -29.46 45.55 49.51
N ASP A 446 -28.46 46.35 49.14
CA ASP A 446 -28.58 47.28 48.00
C ASP A 446 -27.46 48.31 47.95
N SER A 447 -27.29 48.86 46.74
CA SER A 447 -26.72 50.19 46.44
C SER A 447 -25.19 50.34 46.27
N ASN A 448 -24.78 50.23 45.01
CA ASN A 448 -24.42 51.40 44.19
C ASN A 448 -23.29 52.35 44.70
N ALA A 449 -22.05 51.85 44.73
CA ALA A 449 -20.86 52.72 44.79
C ALA A 449 -19.78 52.28 43.77
N GLY A 450 -19.90 52.81 42.56
CA GLY A 450 -18.84 53.46 41.77
C GLY A 450 -17.38 52.98 41.79
N HIS A 451 -17.05 51.71 41.99
CA HIS A 451 -15.69 51.24 41.72
C HIS A 451 -15.48 51.07 40.22
N ALA A 452 -14.87 52.09 39.61
CA ALA A 452 -14.30 52.05 38.27
C ALA A 452 -13.41 50.80 38.15
N ARG A 453 -13.94 49.75 37.52
CA ARG A 453 -13.20 48.51 37.28
C ARG A 453 -11.96 48.87 36.47
N PRO A 454 -10.74 48.52 36.92
CA PRO A 454 -9.54 48.74 36.15
C PRO A 454 -9.74 48.12 34.77
N ASN A 455 -9.49 48.87 33.70
CA ASN A 455 -9.72 48.43 32.34
C ASN A 455 -8.67 47.35 31.97
N TRP A 456 -8.93 46.10 32.36
CA TRP A 456 -8.03 44.96 32.15
C TRP A 456 -7.74 44.68 30.66
N LYS A 457 -8.51 45.30 29.73
CA LYS A 457 -8.24 45.21 28.29
C LYS A 457 -6.96 45.93 27.85
N LYS A 458 -6.37 46.81 28.67
CA LYS A 458 -5.13 47.53 28.36
C LYS A 458 -3.86 46.92 28.97
N PHE A 459 -3.98 45.94 29.87
CA PHE A 459 -2.83 45.25 30.43
C PHE A 459 -2.47 44.04 29.57
N HIS A 460 -1.51 44.23 28.66
CA HIS A 460 -0.96 43.15 27.85
C HIS A 460 -0.04 42.30 28.73
N ASN A 461 -0.54 41.18 29.25
CA ASN A 461 0.26 40.25 30.05
C ASN A 461 1.26 39.50 29.15
N PRO A 462 2.59 39.72 29.27
CA PRO A 462 3.59 39.09 28.42
C PRO A 462 3.73 37.58 28.65
N MET A 463 3.10 37.02 29.70
CA MET A 463 3.10 35.59 29.98
C MET A 463 1.93 34.83 29.34
N ILE A 464 0.97 35.52 28.71
CA ILE A 464 -0.07 34.88 27.93
C ILE A 464 0.48 34.71 26.50
N PRO A 465 0.68 33.47 26.01
CA PRO A 465 1.13 33.27 24.63
C PRO A 465 0.14 33.93 23.67
N LYS A 466 0.67 34.78 22.78
CA LYS A 466 -0.15 35.54 21.83
C LYS A 466 -1.09 34.57 21.10
N PRO A 467 -2.40 34.88 20.99
CA PRO A 467 -3.35 34.00 20.33
C PRO A 467 -2.81 33.66 18.94
N LYS A 468 -2.72 32.36 18.63
CA LYS A 468 -2.17 31.87 17.36
C LYS A 468 -2.92 32.59 16.24
N MET A 469 -2.19 33.36 15.43
CA MET A 469 -2.77 34.08 14.29
C MET A 469 -3.56 33.06 13.46
N LYS A 470 -4.84 33.33 13.24
CA LYS A 470 -5.67 32.50 12.37
C LYS A 470 -4.99 32.50 11.02
N ARG A 471 -4.43 31.35 10.62
CA ARG A 471 -3.87 31.20 9.29
C ARG A 471 -5.01 31.48 8.32
N GLU A 472 -4.82 32.47 7.45
CA GLU A 472 -5.74 32.70 6.34
C GLU A 472 -5.92 31.37 5.59
N PRO A 473 -7.14 31.08 5.09
CA PRO A 473 -7.37 29.84 4.35
C PRO A 473 -6.42 29.82 3.15
N VAL A 474 -5.37 29.02 3.27
CA VAL A 474 -4.46 28.74 2.16
C VAL A 474 -5.30 28.00 1.13
N VAL A 475 -5.59 28.66 0.02
CA VAL A 475 -6.20 28.02 -1.15
C VAL A 475 -5.17 27.04 -1.68
N VAL A 476 -5.28 25.79 -1.23
CA VAL A 476 -4.44 24.70 -1.71
C VAL A 476 -4.95 24.32 -3.09
N ASP A 477 -4.22 24.76 -4.11
CA ASP A 477 -4.42 24.29 -5.47
C ASP A 477 -3.96 22.82 -5.54
N TYR A 478 -4.91 21.90 -5.39
CA TYR A 478 -4.67 20.47 -5.40
C TYR A 478 -3.93 20.00 -6.67
N LEU A 479 -4.11 20.68 -7.80
CA LEU A 479 -3.39 20.34 -9.03
C LEU A 479 -1.93 20.74 -8.96
N ARG A 480 -1.63 21.88 -8.33
CA ARG A 480 -0.25 22.32 -8.08
C ARG A 480 0.44 21.38 -7.09
N GLU A 481 -0.26 20.96 -6.05
CA GLU A 481 0.26 20.00 -5.07
C GLU A 481 0.49 18.61 -5.69
N ILE A 482 -0.37 18.17 -6.61
CA ILE A 482 -0.16 16.93 -7.38
C ILE A 482 1.04 17.06 -8.34
N ARG A 483 1.24 18.21 -8.99
CA ARG A 483 2.43 18.44 -9.84
C ARG A 483 3.71 18.44 -9.01
N VAL A 484 3.72 19.13 -7.88
CA VAL A 484 4.88 19.15 -6.96
C VAL A 484 5.14 17.75 -6.40
N LYS A 485 4.11 16.96 -6.07
CA LYS A 485 4.30 15.55 -5.65
C LYS A 485 4.85 14.67 -6.77
N ARG A 486 4.46 14.88 -8.02
CA ARG A 486 5.04 14.17 -9.17
C ARG A 486 6.49 14.59 -9.39
N GLU A 487 6.80 15.88 -9.36
CA GLU A 487 8.16 16.39 -9.46
C GLU A 487 9.05 15.93 -8.29
N GLU A 488 8.54 15.88 -7.06
CA GLU A 488 9.26 15.33 -5.91
C GLU A 488 9.52 13.83 -6.04
N ASN A 489 8.56 13.06 -6.54
CA ASN A 489 8.76 11.63 -6.80
C ASN A 489 9.73 11.38 -7.96
N ASP A 490 9.63 12.17 -9.03
CA ASP A 490 10.52 12.07 -10.19
C ASP A 490 11.94 12.56 -9.85
N SER A 491 12.08 13.55 -8.98
CA SER A 491 13.37 14.08 -8.52
C SER A 491 14.05 13.16 -7.48
N LYS A 492 13.27 12.53 -6.58
CA LYS A 492 13.76 11.48 -5.68
C LYS A 492 14.14 10.19 -6.42
N SER A 493 13.44 9.87 -7.51
CA SER A 493 13.82 8.79 -8.43
C SER A 493 15.13 9.10 -9.17
N LYS A 494 15.34 10.33 -9.63
CA LYS A 494 16.53 10.69 -10.43
C LYS A 494 17.86 10.75 -9.66
N ASN A 495 17.83 10.86 -8.33
CA ASN A 495 19.06 10.86 -7.51
C ASN A 495 19.47 9.47 -6.99
N THR A 496 18.70 8.42 -7.27
CA THR A 496 19.06 7.01 -6.98
C THR A 496 19.23 6.15 -8.24
N THR A 497 18.99 6.68 -9.44
CA THR A 497 19.14 5.99 -10.74
C THR A 497 20.58 5.95 -11.27
N ALA A 498 21.58 5.83 -10.39
CA ALA A 498 22.89 5.29 -10.76
C ALA A 498 23.08 3.84 -10.25
N PHE A 499 22.04 3.26 -9.62
CA PHE A 499 22.03 1.87 -9.19
C PHE A 499 20.70 1.25 -9.64
N ASP A 500 20.68 0.81 -10.91
CA ASP A 500 19.50 0.31 -11.62
C ASP A 500 18.77 -0.81 -10.87
N SER A 501 17.48 -0.59 -10.59
CA SER A 501 16.57 -1.61 -10.06
C SER A 501 16.28 -2.74 -11.05
N GLU A 502 16.59 -2.57 -12.35
CA GLU A 502 16.58 -3.65 -13.34
C GLU A 502 17.82 -4.56 -13.27
N GLY A 503 18.93 -4.09 -12.67
CA GLY A 503 20.15 -4.87 -12.46
C GLY A 503 20.10 -5.79 -11.24
N MET A 504 19.31 -5.45 -10.21
CA MET A 504 19.30 -6.23 -8.96
C MET A 504 18.46 -7.50 -9.01
N GLY A 505 17.47 -7.58 -9.91
CA GLY A 505 16.65 -8.79 -10.10
C GLY A 505 17.43 -10.00 -10.64
N LYS A 506 18.66 -9.78 -11.13
CA LYS A 506 19.58 -10.82 -11.60
C LYS A 506 20.98 -10.68 -11.00
N VAL A 507 21.09 -10.29 -9.73
CA VAL A 507 22.31 -10.65 -8.98
C VAL A 507 22.28 -12.18 -8.89
N ASN A 508 22.88 -12.87 -9.84
CA ASN A 508 22.96 -14.32 -9.80
C ASN A 508 23.67 -14.71 -8.51
N MET A 509 23.19 -15.78 -7.86
CA MET A 509 23.89 -16.39 -6.71
C MET A 509 25.36 -16.73 -7.02
N SER A 510 25.75 -16.74 -8.29
CA SER A 510 27.14 -16.86 -8.74
C SER A 510 28.05 -15.73 -8.27
N MET A 511 27.58 -14.48 -8.15
CA MET A 511 28.43 -13.37 -7.64
C MET A 511 28.87 -13.58 -6.19
N PHE A 512 28.14 -14.37 -5.41
CA PHE A 512 28.51 -14.70 -4.03
C PHE A 512 29.50 -15.88 -3.94
N LYS A 513 29.82 -16.52 -5.07
CA LYS A 513 30.81 -17.61 -5.17
C LYS A 513 32.20 -17.10 -5.53
N ASP A 514 32.34 -15.83 -5.91
CA ASP A 514 33.64 -15.23 -6.19
C ASP A 514 34.42 -15.07 -4.87
N GLN A 515 35.54 -15.80 -4.73
CA GLN A 515 36.37 -15.82 -3.53
C GLN A 515 37.11 -14.50 -3.24
N ASN A 516 37.01 -13.52 -4.15
CA ASN A 516 37.77 -12.27 -4.09
C ASN A 516 37.00 -11.08 -3.48
N ILE A 517 35.76 -11.30 -3.00
CA ILE A 517 34.95 -10.25 -2.38
C ILE A 517 35.20 -10.26 -0.87
N ASP A 518 35.46 -9.09 -0.29
CA ASP A 518 35.63 -8.92 1.15
C ASP A 518 34.38 -9.41 1.90
N ASP A 519 34.56 -10.24 2.93
CA ASP A 519 33.46 -10.90 3.66
C ASP A 519 32.47 -9.88 4.23
N LYS A 520 32.96 -8.72 4.66
CA LYS A 520 32.12 -7.64 5.14
C LYS A 520 31.20 -7.09 4.05
N THR A 521 31.74 -6.87 2.85
CA THR A 521 30.94 -6.41 1.69
C THR A 521 29.97 -7.48 1.20
N LYS A 522 30.36 -8.76 1.30
CA LYS A 522 29.49 -9.91 1.00
C LYS A 522 28.29 -9.97 1.95
N VAL A 523 28.52 -9.80 3.24
CA VAL A 523 27.46 -9.74 4.26
C VAL A 523 26.54 -8.52 4.04
N GLU A 524 27.09 -7.35 3.70
CA GLU A 524 26.28 -6.16 3.38
C GLU A 524 25.41 -6.36 2.13
N LEU A 525 25.94 -6.98 1.07
CA LEU A 525 25.20 -7.32 -0.13
C LEU A 525 24.10 -8.36 0.13
N LEU A 526 24.38 -9.40 0.93
CA LEU A 526 23.38 -10.37 1.35
C LEU A 526 22.27 -9.70 2.16
N LYS A 527 22.62 -8.83 3.14
CA LYS A 527 21.63 -8.08 3.93
C LYS A 527 20.75 -7.19 3.06
N ALA A 528 21.33 -6.49 2.08
CA ALA A 528 20.57 -5.64 1.16
C ALA A 528 19.61 -6.46 0.30
N ARG A 529 20.07 -7.61 -0.23
CA ARG A 529 19.26 -8.52 -1.04
C ARG A 529 18.12 -9.14 -0.25
N THR A 530 18.40 -9.64 0.96
CA THR A 530 17.38 -10.20 1.85
C THR A 530 16.26 -9.20 2.10
N LYS A 531 16.59 -7.94 2.42
CA LYS A 531 15.59 -6.88 2.63
C LYS A 531 14.72 -6.65 1.39
N LEU A 532 15.31 -6.68 0.20
CA LEU A 532 14.59 -6.50 -1.06
C LEU A 532 13.60 -7.65 -1.32
N ILE A 533 14.00 -8.89 -1.05
CA ILE A 533 13.13 -10.07 -1.20
C ILE A 533 11.98 -10.01 -0.20
N GLU A 534 12.23 -9.64 1.06
CA GLU A 534 11.17 -9.46 2.06
C GLU A 534 10.18 -8.34 1.68
N GLU A 535 10.67 -7.20 1.18
CA GLU A 535 9.80 -6.10 0.74
C GLU A 535 8.93 -6.53 -0.46
N ASN A 536 9.49 -7.29 -1.40
CA ASN A 536 8.76 -7.82 -2.54
C ASN A 536 7.71 -8.85 -2.14
N ALA A 537 8.04 -9.77 -1.22
CA ALA A 537 7.10 -10.74 -0.67
C ALA A 537 5.93 -10.03 0.03
N MET A 538 6.22 -9.03 0.88
CA MET A 538 5.21 -8.20 1.57
C MET A 538 4.33 -7.42 0.58
N ARG A 539 4.92 -6.86 -0.48
CA ARG A 539 4.16 -6.13 -1.51
C ARG A 539 3.24 -7.08 -2.29
N LYS A 540 3.72 -8.28 -2.64
CA LYS A 540 2.88 -9.32 -3.28
C LYS A 540 1.75 -9.77 -2.35
N GLU A 541 2.04 -9.99 -1.07
CA GLU A 541 1.02 -10.35 -0.07
C GLU A 541 -0.08 -9.29 0.05
N GLN A 542 0.30 -8.00 0.05
CA GLN A 542 -0.68 -6.91 0.04
C GLN A 542 -1.54 -6.87 -1.23
N MET A 543 -0.95 -7.19 -2.39
CA MET A 543 -1.68 -7.25 -3.66
C MET A 543 -2.61 -8.46 -3.73
N ASN A 544 -2.20 -9.62 -3.21
CA ASN A 544 -3.04 -10.82 -3.12
C ASN A 544 -4.28 -10.59 -2.25
N LYS A 545 -4.10 -9.91 -1.09
CA LYS A 545 -5.22 -9.50 -0.23
C LYS A 545 -6.27 -8.65 -0.95
N ILE A 546 -5.88 -7.92 -2.00
CA ILE A 546 -6.77 -7.05 -2.78
C ILE A 546 -7.40 -7.81 -3.96
N ASN A 547 -6.62 -8.62 -4.66
CA ASN A 547 -7.04 -9.29 -5.90
C ASN A 547 -7.72 -10.65 -5.66
N GLY A 548 -7.69 -11.15 -4.43
CA GLY A 548 -8.16 -12.48 -4.04
C GLY A 548 -7.02 -13.48 -4.09
N ASP A 549 -6.82 -14.21 -2.99
CA ASP A 549 -5.74 -15.18 -2.85
C ASP A 549 -5.92 -16.35 -3.81
N THR A 550 -5.01 -16.50 -4.77
CA THR A 550 -4.82 -17.78 -5.44
C THR A 550 -3.77 -18.60 -4.67
N ILE A 551 -3.97 -19.92 -4.62
CA ILE A 551 -3.05 -20.84 -3.91
C ILE A 551 -1.64 -20.75 -4.51
N GLU A 552 -1.54 -20.53 -5.82
CA GLU A 552 -0.27 -20.36 -6.54
C GLU A 552 0.46 -19.07 -6.11
N ASP A 553 -0.24 -17.94 -6.05
CA ASP A 553 0.38 -16.68 -5.64
C ASP A 553 0.85 -16.71 -4.16
N ASN A 554 0.16 -17.47 -3.30
CA ASN A 554 0.59 -17.68 -1.91
C ASN A 554 1.78 -18.64 -1.79
N ALA A 555 1.89 -19.64 -2.68
CA ALA A 555 3.08 -20.49 -2.76
C ALA A 555 4.31 -19.68 -3.18
N ASP A 556 4.17 -18.82 -4.20
CA ASP A 556 5.24 -17.92 -4.65
C ASP A 556 5.73 -16.97 -3.54
N ILE A 557 4.83 -16.44 -2.70
CA ILE A 557 5.21 -15.59 -1.57
C ILE A 557 5.98 -16.39 -0.52
N ASN A 558 5.53 -17.61 -0.22
CA ASN A 558 6.21 -18.48 0.73
C ASN A 558 7.61 -18.84 0.25
N ASP A 559 7.80 -19.15 -1.03
CA ASP A 559 9.11 -19.43 -1.61
C ASP A 559 10.05 -18.21 -1.48
N MET A 560 9.56 -16.99 -1.74
CA MET A 560 10.34 -15.77 -1.52
C MET A 560 10.73 -15.56 -0.05
N LEU A 561 9.83 -15.89 0.89
CA LEU A 561 10.12 -15.77 2.31
C LEU A 561 11.11 -16.85 2.78
N ILE A 562 11.03 -18.07 2.24
CA ILE A 562 11.99 -19.15 2.50
C ILE A 562 13.37 -18.71 2.01
N ASP A 563 13.49 -18.20 0.79
CA ASP A 563 14.75 -17.67 0.24
C ASP A 563 15.34 -16.56 1.16
N ALA A 564 14.48 -15.65 1.65
CA ALA A 564 14.89 -14.60 2.58
C ALA A 564 15.45 -15.17 3.89
N ILE A 565 14.81 -16.21 4.44
CA ILE A 565 15.25 -16.89 5.66
C ILE A 565 16.57 -17.61 5.43
N GLU A 566 16.72 -18.36 4.34
CA GLU A 566 17.96 -19.06 4.00
C GLU A 566 19.15 -18.10 3.88
N MET A 567 18.96 -16.93 3.24
CA MET A 567 20.00 -15.91 3.19
C MET A 567 20.33 -15.32 4.56
N LYS A 568 19.34 -15.12 5.45
CA LYS A 568 19.60 -14.66 6.83
C LYS A 568 20.41 -15.66 7.61
N LEU A 569 20.11 -16.95 7.47
CA LEU A 569 20.87 -18.03 8.09
C LEU A 569 22.30 -18.06 7.55
N SER A 570 22.48 -17.95 6.22
CA SER A 570 23.83 -17.88 5.63
C SER A 570 24.65 -16.67 6.11
N ILE A 571 24.01 -15.53 6.41
CA ILE A 571 24.69 -14.38 7.04
C ILE A 571 25.14 -14.72 8.46
N LEU A 572 24.32 -15.44 9.24
CA LEU A 572 24.67 -15.84 10.61
C LEU A 572 25.84 -16.82 10.61
N ASP A 573 25.85 -17.79 9.71
CA ASP A 573 26.94 -18.77 9.55
C ASP A 573 28.29 -18.13 9.16
N GLN A 574 28.29 -16.89 8.64
CA GLN A 574 29.50 -16.12 8.31
C GLN A 574 29.97 -15.19 9.43
N ILE A 575 29.16 -15.02 10.48
CA ILE A 575 29.48 -14.16 11.63
C ILE A 575 30.11 -14.97 12.78
N ASP A 576 29.78 -16.26 12.88
CA ASP A 576 30.42 -17.23 13.76
C ASP A 576 31.80 -17.66 13.23
#